data_AF-A0A9W9GS27-F1
#
_entry.id   AF-A0A9W9GS27-F1
#
_cell.length_a   1.000
_cell.length_b   1.000
_cell.length_c   1.000
_cell.angle_alpha   90.00
_cell.angle_beta   90.00
_cell.angle_gamma   90.00
#
_symmetry.space_group_name_H-M   'P 1'
#
loop_
_entity.id
_entity.type
_entity.pdbx_description
1 polymer ?
#
loop_
_entity_poly.entity_id
_entity_poly.type
_entity_poly.pdbx_seq_one_letter_code
_entity_poly.pdbx_strand_id
1 'polypeptide(L)'
;MHACVIHSGVQERTFTPFRDIWVPLDLSNAASFNGILAHAAADFFGSRGDVNSSEILKFKTEAIGIINKWLGTAVTATNDEVFAGVVRLLTFERYWGSRERFDLHKHGLRHMVKARGGYQAFEPNWRLQLVLSL
;
A
#
# COMPACT_ATOMS: atom_id res chain seq x y z
N MET A 1 -14.20 -7.19 -37.40
CA MET A 1 -13.20 -6.20 -37.86
C MET A 1 -13.31 -4.92 -37.01
N HIS A 2 -12.97 -4.97 -35.71
CA HIS A 2 -13.10 -3.79 -34.81
C HIS A 2 -11.96 -3.62 -33.78
N ALA A 3 -11.04 -4.59 -33.65
CA ALA A 3 -9.91 -4.49 -32.71
C ALA A 3 -8.68 -3.75 -33.26
N CYS A 4 -8.61 -3.53 -34.58
CA CYS A 4 -7.39 -3.04 -35.25
C CYS A 4 -7.33 -1.50 -35.43
N VAL A 5 -8.38 -0.75 -35.07
CA VAL A 5 -8.46 0.71 -35.36
C VAL A 5 -8.21 1.60 -34.13
N ILE A 6 -8.08 1.04 -32.92
CA ILE A 6 -8.03 1.85 -31.67
C ILE A 6 -6.61 2.08 -31.11
N HIS A 7 -5.55 1.66 -31.80
CA HIS A 7 -4.17 1.80 -31.30
C HIS A 7 -3.20 2.48 -32.27
N SER A 8 -3.70 3.16 -33.31
CA SER A 8 -2.88 3.98 -34.22
C SER A 8 -2.51 5.36 -33.68
N GLY A 9 -2.88 5.68 -32.44
CA GLY A 9 -2.39 6.84 -31.72
C GLY A 9 -2.00 6.42 -30.31
N VAL A 10 -0.76 5.95 -30.13
CA VAL A 10 -0.17 5.84 -28.80
C VAL A 10 0.01 7.26 -28.29
N GLN A 11 -1.07 7.78 -27.73
CA GLN A 11 -1.14 8.98 -26.93
C GLN A 11 -0.03 8.88 -25.89
N GLU A 12 0.78 9.94 -25.75
CA GLU A 12 1.75 10.05 -24.66
C GLU A 12 1.08 9.55 -23.38
N ARG A 13 1.60 8.48 -22.78
CA ARG A 13 1.01 7.91 -21.56
C ARG A 13 1.11 8.97 -20.47
N THR A 14 0.03 9.71 -20.23
CA THR A 14 -0.04 10.70 -19.15
C THR A 14 0.11 9.97 -17.82
N PHE A 15 1.22 10.19 -17.11
CA PHE A 15 1.47 9.59 -15.80
C PHE A 15 0.38 10.00 -14.81
N THR A 16 -0.19 9.04 -14.09
CA THR A 16 -1.13 9.28 -12.99
C THR A 16 -0.68 8.49 -11.76
N PRO A 17 -0.50 9.13 -10.57
CA PRO A 17 -0.04 8.43 -9.38
C PRO A 17 -0.90 7.22 -9.02
N PHE A 18 -2.22 7.31 -9.20
CA PHE A 18 -3.11 6.20 -8.90
C PHE A 18 -2.87 4.98 -9.80
N ARG A 19 -2.92 5.15 -11.13
CA ARG A 19 -2.75 4.03 -12.08
C ARG A 19 -1.32 3.49 -12.09
N ASP A 20 -0.33 4.38 -12.04
CA ASP A 20 1.04 4.03 -12.35
C ASP A 20 1.86 3.69 -11.10
N ILE A 21 1.41 4.07 -9.90
CA ILE A 21 2.03 3.72 -8.62
C ILE A 21 1.10 2.86 -7.76
N TRP A 22 -0.07 3.40 -7.39
CA TRP A 22 -0.86 2.83 -6.31
C TRP A 22 -1.54 1.51 -6.69
N VAL A 23 -2.17 1.43 -7.87
CA VAL A 23 -2.81 0.19 -8.34
C VAL A 23 -1.81 -0.98 -8.43
N PRO A 24 -0.63 -0.84 -9.05
CA PRO A 24 0.38 -1.89 -9.03
C PRO A 24 0.82 -2.30 -7.63
N LEU A 25 1.03 -1.34 -6.71
CA LEU A 25 1.40 -1.65 -5.33
C LEU A 25 0.25 -2.34 -4.57
N ASP A 26 -0.99 -1.93 -4.79
CA ASP A 26 -2.19 -2.54 -4.19
C ASP A 26 -2.37 -3.99 -4.57
N LEU A 27 -2.12 -4.31 -5.84
CA LEU A 27 -2.26 -5.65 -6.39
C LEU A 27 -0.99 -6.50 -6.25
N SER A 28 0.09 -5.95 -5.66
CA SER A 28 1.40 -6.63 -5.62
C SER A 28 1.43 -7.85 -4.69
N ASN A 29 0.62 -7.85 -3.63
CA ASN A 29 0.55 -8.95 -2.67
C ASN A 29 -0.74 -8.91 -1.85
N ALA A 30 -1.03 -10.01 -1.15
CA ALA A 30 -2.27 -10.17 -0.39
C ALA A 30 -2.43 -9.14 0.75
N ALA A 31 -1.35 -8.72 1.42
CA ALA A 31 -1.45 -7.71 2.48
C ALA A 31 -1.85 -6.34 1.92
N SER A 32 -1.21 -5.93 0.82
CA SER A 32 -1.54 -4.67 0.13
C SER A 32 -2.97 -4.70 -0.40
N PHE A 33 -3.40 -5.83 -0.98
CA PHE A 33 -4.74 -5.99 -1.51
C PHE A 33 -5.81 -5.90 -0.42
N ASN A 34 -5.59 -6.58 0.71
CA ASN A 34 -6.46 -6.43 1.88
C ASN A 34 -6.45 -4.99 2.41
N GLY A 35 -5.29 -4.30 2.39
CA GLY A 35 -5.19 -2.91 2.78
C GLY A 35 -6.05 -1.96 1.94
N ILE A 36 -6.13 -2.14 0.61
CA ILE A 36 -7.01 -1.33 -0.23
C ILE A 36 -8.49 -1.71 -0.08
N LEU A 37 -8.81 -2.98 0.18
CA LEU A 37 -10.17 -3.38 0.51
C LEU A 37 -10.65 -2.76 1.84
N ALA A 38 -9.75 -2.65 2.82
CA ALA A 38 -10.04 -1.94 4.07
C ALA A 38 -10.33 -0.45 3.81
N HIS A 39 -9.55 0.22 2.95
CA HIS A 39 -9.82 1.59 2.51
C HIS A 39 -11.17 1.73 1.82
N ALA A 40 -11.47 0.84 0.86
CA ALA A 40 -12.73 0.87 0.12
C ALA A 40 -13.93 0.66 1.05
N ALA A 41 -13.83 -0.26 2.01
CA ALA A 41 -14.84 -0.46 3.03
C ALA A 41 -14.99 0.78 3.92
N ALA A 42 -13.88 1.38 4.38
CA ALA A 42 -13.93 2.55 5.24
C ALA A 42 -14.54 3.78 4.54
N ASP A 43 -14.27 3.97 3.26
CA ASP A 43 -14.91 5.02 2.45
C ASP A 43 -16.41 4.76 2.27
N PHE A 44 -16.77 3.52 1.89
CA PHE A 44 -18.16 3.14 1.64
C PHE A 44 -19.04 3.18 2.90
N PHE A 45 -18.55 2.70 4.04
CA PHE A 45 -19.29 2.69 5.29
C PHE A 45 -19.15 4.00 6.07
N GLY A 46 -17.98 4.64 6.02
CA GLY A 46 -17.73 5.93 6.65
C GLY A 46 -18.64 7.03 6.09
N SER A 47 -18.86 7.05 4.77
CA SER A 47 -19.84 7.96 4.13
C SER A 47 -21.29 7.75 4.61
N ARG A 48 -21.58 6.63 5.28
CA ARG A 48 -22.88 6.27 5.85
C ARG A 48 -22.92 6.40 7.38
N GLY A 49 -21.84 6.87 8.00
CA GLY A 49 -21.70 6.98 9.45
C GLY A 49 -21.39 5.66 10.17
N ASP A 50 -21.15 4.57 9.45
CA ASP A 50 -20.84 3.25 10.03
C ASP A 50 -19.33 3.02 10.06
N VAL A 51 -18.65 3.73 10.96
CA VAL A 51 -17.19 3.66 11.12
C VAL A 51 -16.70 2.36 11.79
N ASN A 52 -17.62 1.48 12.23
CA ASN A 52 -17.31 0.24 12.94
C ASN A 52 -17.68 -1.02 12.15
N SER A 53 -17.88 -0.89 10.84
CA SER A 53 -18.18 -2.04 9.98
C SER A 53 -17.16 -3.16 10.16
N SER A 54 -17.67 -4.38 10.36
CA SER A 54 -16.87 -5.60 10.54
C SER A 54 -15.99 -5.90 9.32
N GLU A 55 -16.35 -5.41 8.13
CA GLU A 55 -15.56 -5.58 6.91
C GLU A 55 -14.26 -4.76 6.94
N ILE A 56 -14.31 -3.53 7.48
CA ILE A 56 -13.11 -2.69 7.66
C ILE A 56 -12.12 -3.44 8.57
N LEU A 57 -12.61 -3.92 9.71
CA LEU A 57 -11.80 -4.65 10.68
C LEU A 57 -11.27 -5.97 10.10
N LYS A 58 -12.08 -6.71 9.34
CA LYS A 58 -11.69 -7.95 8.68
C LYS A 58 -10.49 -7.75 7.76
N PHE A 59 -10.60 -6.86 6.77
CA PHE A 59 -9.54 -6.66 5.78
C PHE A 59 -8.28 -6.08 6.42
N LYS A 60 -8.42 -5.12 7.35
CA LYS A 60 -7.29 -4.56 8.08
C LYS A 60 -6.56 -5.63 8.91
N THR A 61 -7.30 -6.49 9.61
CA THR A 61 -6.73 -7.55 10.44
C THR A 61 -6.01 -8.60 9.60
N GLU A 62 -6.57 -8.96 8.43
CA GLU A 62 -5.92 -9.89 7.50
C GLU A 62 -4.59 -9.32 6.98
N ALA A 63 -4.57 -8.05 6.56
CA ALA A 63 -3.36 -7.38 6.12
C ALA A 63 -2.27 -7.35 7.22
N ILE A 64 -2.66 -7.01 8.46
CA ILE A 64 -1.75 -7.02 9.62
C ILE A 64 -1.22 -8.43 9.90
N GLY A 65 -2.09 -9.44 9.87
CA GLY A 65 -1.72 -10.83 10.10
C GLY A 65 -0.68 -11.34 9.10
N ILE A 66 -0.84 -10.99 7.82
CA ILE A 66 0.12 -11.34 6.77
C ILE A 66 1.46 -10.62 6.98
N ILE A 67 1.43 -9.31 7.25
CA ILE A 67 2.65 -8.51 7.49
C ILE A 67 3.41 -9.04 8.70
N ASN A 68 2.72 -9.35 9.80
CA ASN A 68 3.36 -9.89 11.01
C ASN A 68 4.05 -11.24 10.76
N LYS A 69 3.48 -12.10 9.90
CA LYS A 69 4.14 -13.34 9.49
C LYS A 69 5.45 -13.05 8.75
N TRP A 70 5.47 -12.07 7.85
CA TRP A 70 6.68 -11.69 7.12
C TRP A 70 7.71 -10.96 8.00
N LEU A 71 7.27 -10.21 9.00
CA LEU A 71 8.17 -9.59 9.98
C LEU A 71 8.82 -10.60 10.94
N GLY A 72 8.33 -11.85 10.97
CA GLY A 72 8.81 -12.89 11.87
C GLY A 72 10.25 -13.35 11.61
N THR A 73 10.86 -13.04 10.46
CA THR A 73 12.27 -13.35 10.18
C THR A 73 12.99 -12.15 9.58
N ALA A 74 14.26 -11.95 9.92
CA ALA A 74 15.06 -10.85 9.39
C ALA A 74 15.18 -10.89 7.84
N VAL A 75 15.20 -12.09 7.26
CA VAL A 75 15.28 -12.29 5.80
C VAL A 75 14.02 -11.78 5.11
N THR A 76 12.84 -12.13 5.63
CA THR A 76 11.56 -11.75 5.02
C THR A 76 11.14 -10.33 5.39
N ALA A 77 11.53 -9.83 6.55
CA ALA A 77 11.12 -8.52 7.07
C ALA A 77 11.55 -7.35 6.18
N THR A 78 12.59 -7.53 5.36
CA THR A 78 13.13 -6.50 4.47
C THR A 78 12.71 -6.66 3.00
N ASN A 79 11.79 -7.57 2.68
CA ASN A 79 11.32 -7.77 1.30
C ASN A 79 10.34 -6.68 0.85
N ASP A 80 10.29 -6.40 -0.45
CA ASP A 80 9.40 -5.40 -1.06
C ASP A 80 7.93 -5.57 -0.66
N GLU A 81 7.47 -6.82 -0.58
CA GLU A 81 6.08 -7.14 -0.25
C GLU A 81 5.69 -6.62 1.13
N VAL A 82 6.61 -6.69 2.10
CA VAL A 82 6.40 -6.18 3.46
C VAL A 82 6.26 -4.66 3.42
N PHE A 83 7.16 -3.96 2.73
CA PHE A 83 7.08 -2.51 2.62
C PHE A 83 5.83 -2.05 1.89
N ALA A 84 5.43 -2.73 0.81
CA ALA A 84 4.19 -2.40 0.08
C ALA A 84 2.96 -2.53 1.00
N GLY A 85 2.88 -3.62 1.78
CA GLY A 85 1.80 -3.83 2.75
C GLY A 85 1.80 -2.80 3.88
N VAL A 86 2.98 -2.52 4.46
CA VAL A 86 3.12 -1.53 5.55
C VAL A 86 2.79 -0.13 5.07
N VAL A 87 3.25 0.28 3.88
CA VAL A 87 2.89 1.58 3.28
C VAL A 87 1.38 1.66 3.07
N ARG A 88 0.74 0.58 2.62
CA ARG A 88 -0.72 0.57 2.43
C ARG A 88 -1.50 0.71 3.74
N LEU A 89 -1.06 0.06 4.81
CA LEU A 89 -1.66 0.26 6.13
C LEU A 89 -1.36 1.65 6.70
N LEU A 90 -0.18 2.21 6.43
CA LEU A 90 0.16 3.56 6.86
C LEU A 90 -0.75 4.60 6.19
N THR A 91 -1.05 4.44 4.89
CA THR A 91 -2.03 5.31 4.25
C THR A 91 -3.42 5.12 4.84
N PHE A 92 -3.81 3.90 5.23
CA PHE A 92 -5.07 3.67 5.96
C PHE A 92 -5.14 4.48 7.25
N GLU A 93 -4.10 4.41 8.10
CA GLU A 93 -4.04 5.18 9.35
C GLU A 93 -4.07 6.70 9.10
N ARG A 94 -3.53 7.17 7.97
CA ARG A 94 -3.55 8.60 7.63
C ARG A 94 -4.96 9.14 7.39
N TYR A 95 -5.85 8.35 6.77
CA TYR A 95 -7.20 8.78 6.42
C TYR A 95 -8.24 8.39 7.47
N TRP A 96 -8.09 7.21 8.07
CA TRP A 96 -9.10 6.59 8.93
C TRP A 96 -8.61 6.33 10.37
N GLY A 97 -7.34 6.56 10.65
CA GLY A 97 -6.72 6.35 11.96
C GLY A 97 -6.58 7.63 12.79
N SER A 98 -5.81 7.54 13.87
CA SER A 98 -5.40 8.72 14.64
C SER A 98 -4.03 9.22 14.20
N ARG A 99 -3.79 10.53 14.35
CA ARG A 99 -2.48 11.14 14.07
C ARG A 99 -1.34 10.46 14.83
N GLU A 100 -1.57 10.14 16.10
CA GLU A 100 -0.60 9.43 16.95
C GLU A 100 -0.23 8.06 16.38
N ARG A 101 -1.22 7.26 15.95
CA ARG A 101 -0.98 5.95 15.32
C ARG A 101 -0.24 6.09 14.00
N PHE A 102 -0.62 7.07 13.18
CA PHE A 102 0.08 7.37 11.95
C PHE A 102 1.55 7.73 12.20
N ASP A 103 1.84 8.63 13.15
CA ASP A 103 3.20 9.06 13.44
C ASP A 103 4.05 7.91 14.00
N LEU A 104 3.49 7.08 14.88
CA LEU A 104 4.13 5.87 15.40
C LEU A 104 4.48 4.88 14.28
N HIS A 105 3.53 4.54 13.43
CA HIS A 105 3.77 3.60 12.32
C HIS A 105 4.71 4.18 11.25
N LYS A 106 4.62 5.49 10.97
CA LYS A 106 5.57 6.18 10.08
C LYS A 106 6.99 6.11 10.63
N HIS A 107 7.15 6.27 11.95
CA HIS A 107 8.45 6.12 12.60
C HIS A 107 9.00 4.69 12.43
N GLY A 108 8.18 3.67 12.66
CA GLY A 108 8.54 2.27 12.43
C GLY A 108 8.97 1.99 10.99
N LEU A 109 8.20 2.47 10.00
CA LEU A 109 8.54 2.33 8.58
C LEU A 109 9.90 2.95 8.25
N ARG A 110 10.23 4.12 8.81
CA ARG A 110 11.54 4.76 8.59
C ARG A 110 12.70 3.93 9.14
N HIS A 111 12.50 3.23 10.25
CA HIS A 111 13.51 2.28 10.77
C HIS A 111 13.65 1.06 9.88
N MET A 112 12.55 0.52 9.35
CA MET A 112 12.60 -0.58 8.38
C MET A 112 13.40 -0.19 7.13
N VAL A 113 13.16 1.01 6.59
CA VAL A 113 13.91 1.54 5.44
C VAL A 113 15.40 1.62 5.75
N LYS A 114 15.79 2.14 6.93
CA LYS A 114 17.19 2.19 7.35
C LYS A 114 17.79 0.79 7.47
N ALA A 115 17.06 -0.15 8.08
CA ALA A 115 17.51 -1.53 8.26
C ALA A 115 17.79 -2.25 6.93
N ARG A 116 17.04 -1.92 5.87
CA ARG A 116 17.28 -2.47 4.52
C ARG A 116 18.48 -1.83 3.79
N GLY A 117 19.03 -0.72 4.28
CA GLY A 117 20.12 0.01 3.62
C GLY A 117 19.70 1.37 3.05
N GLY A 118 18.56 1.91 3.46
CA GLY A 118 18.07 3.22 3.02
C GLY A 118 17.27 3.19 1.72
N TYR A 119 16.86 4.36 1.23
CA TYR A 119 15.97 4.49 0.07
C TYR A 119 16.57 3.95 -1.24
N GLN A 120 17.90 3.98 -1.39
CA GLN A 120 18.57 3.46 -2.59
C GLN A 120 18.45 1.94 -2.72
N ALA A 121 18.23 1.21 -1.62
CA ALA A 121 18.02 -0.24 -1.63
C ALA A 121 16.71 -0.68 -2.33
N PHE A 122 15.87 0.28 -2.74
CA PHE A 122 14.61 0.06 -3.44
C PHE A 122 14.66 0.41 -4.94
N GLU A 123 15.82 0.80 -5.48
CA GLU A 123 16.00 1.13 -6.92
C GLU A 123 15.33 0.13 -7.89
N PRO A 124 15.48 -1.20 -7.70
CA PRO A 124 14.82 -2.19 -8.58
C PRO A 124 13.28 -2.08 -8.60
N ASN A 125 12.70 -1.48 -7.56
CA ASN A 125 11.28 -1.20 -7.42
C ASN A 125 11.06 0.30 -7.21
N TRP A 126 11.26 1.06 -8.29
CA TRP A 126 11.12 2.52 -8.30
C TRP A 126 9.80 3.04 -7.73
N ARG A 127 8.70 2.27 -7.86
CA ARG A 127 7.39 2.64 -7.30
C ARG A 127 7.44 2.68 -5.78
N LEU A 128 8.04 1.64 -5.20
CA LEU A 128 8.20 1.51 -3.76
C LEU A 128 9.20 2.55 -3.23
N GLN A 129 10.30 2.76 -3.94
CA GLN A 129 11.27 3.83 -3.65
C GLN A 129 10.60 5.21 -3.62
N LEU A 130 9.78 5.51 -4.62
CA LEU A 130 9.04 6.76 -4.72
C LEU A 130 8.09 6.94 -3.53
N VAL A 131 7.22 5.98 -3.23
CA VAL A 131 6.24 6.15 -2.13
C VAL A 131 6.89 6.19 -0.74
N LEU A 132 8.05 5.55 -0.55
CA LEU A 132 8.76 5.57 0.72
C LEU A 132 9.52 6.89 0.96
N SER A 133 9.83 7.62 -0.11
CA SER A 133 10.59 8.89 -0.04
C SER A 133 9.72 10.14 0.11
N LEU A 134 8.38 10.00 0.05
CA LEU A 134 7.39 11.07 0.29
C LEU A 134 7.02 11.21 1.78
#